data_AF-A0A512DPA7-F1
#
_entry.id   AF-A0A512DPA7-F1
#
_cell.length_a   1.000
_cell.length_b   1.000
_cell.length_c   1.000
_cell.angle_alpha   90.00
_cell.angle_beta   90.00
_cell.angle_gamma   90.00
#
_symmetry.space_group_name_H-M   'P 1'
#
loop_
_entity.id
_entity.type
_entity.pdbx_description
1 polymer ?
#
loop_
_entity_poly.entity_id
_entity_poly.type
_entity_poly.pdbx_seq_one_letter_code
_entity_poly.pdbx_strand_id
1 'polypeptide(L)'
;MRLAFRVTASIGLILALSIATSVVVSRHAFVHILLDLTESRIFALADDIGDVFAATVRLGLPLDQIGNGSEILKSALPLDPQIVALAVVSAEGGLLHRAGADFDWLGTGGVRGEADPKKGNRRKVVDAGDVLVVWTAIPDPLGRTTGHIGIAASSTYRNMLVRNSFNEVLSLSGIVLTLATLLTALGAVVACRGISLVLRRIGEMADRPGAADGDPLGEIGAAAMGKLDWINAELAAMEADTVAGTAALQPRCVR
;
A
#
# COMPACT_ATOMS: atom_id res chain seq x y z
N MET A 1 35.92 -1.34 22.91
CA MET A 1 35.55 -0.93 21.53
C MET A 1 34.91 -2.05 20.69
N ARG A 2 35.45 -3.27 20.60
CA ARG A 2 34.85 -4.37 19.78
C ARG A 2 33.41 -4.76 20.17
N LEU A 3 33.07 -4.74 21.47
CA LEU A 3 31.72 -5.09 21.95
C LEU A 3 30.70 -4.02 21.55
N ALA A 4 31.01 -2.74 21.78
CA ALA A 4 30.16 -1.61 21.39
C ALA A 4 29.85 -1.65 19.89
N PHE A 5 30.86 -1.83 19.03
CA PHE A 5 30.66 -1.92 17.58
C PHE A 5 29.77 -3.10 17.17
N ARG A 6 29.90 -4.26 17.83
CA ARG A 6 29.03 -5.43 17.58
C ARG A 6 27.59 -5.15 17.98
N VAL A 7 27.37 -4.47 19.10
CA VAL A 7 26.02 -4.10 19.58
C VAL A 7 25.39 -3.07 18.64
N THR A 8 26.11 -2.02 18.22
CA THR A 8 25.56 -1.04 17.26
C THR A 8 25.26 -1.69 15.90
N ALA A 9 26.13 -2.59 15.42
CA ALA A 9 25.92 -3.30 14.16
C ALA A 9 24.71 -4.24 14.21
N SER A 10 24.48 -4.93 15.33
CA SER A 10 23.32 -5.81 15.49
C SER A 10 22.01 -5.04 15.62
N ILE A 11 21.99 -3.92 16.36
CA ILE A 11 20.84 -3.01 16.42
C ILE A 11 20.52 -2.44 15.02
N GLY A 12 21.55 -1.99 14.29
CA GLY A 12 21.41 -1.49 12.93
C GLY A 12 20.87 -2.54 11.96
N LEU A 13 21.35 -3.77 12.05
CA LEU A 13 20.85 -4.89 11.24
C LEU A 13 19.37 -5.20 11.53
N ILE A 14 18.98 -5.23 12.81
CA ILE A 14 17.59 -5.47 13.22
C ILE A 14 16.67 -4.36 12.72
N LEU A 15 17.09 -3.09 12.86
CA LEU A 15 16.35 -1.95 12.34
C LEU A 15 16.21 -2.01 10.80
N ALA A 16 17.30 -2.32 10.09
CA ALA A 16 17.25 -2.47 8.64
C ALA A 16 16.31 -3.60 8.20
N LEU A 17 16.34 -4.73 8.89
CA LEU A 17 15.46 -5.87 8.62
C LEU A 17 13.98 -5.53 8.94
N SER A 18 13.73 -4.81 10.04
CA SER A 18 12.39 -4.34 10.41
C SER A 18 11.83 -3.36 9.38
N ILE A 19 12.66 -2.46 8.86
CA ILE A 19 12.24 -1.53 7.81
C ILE A 19 11.99 -2.29 6.51
N ALA A 20 12.88 -3.21 6.12
CA ALA A 20 12.70 -4.01 4.91
C ALA A 20 11.42 -4.85 4.94
N THR A 21 11.14 -5.51 6.06
CA THR A 21 9.90 -6.29 6.24
C THR A 21 8.66 -5.40 6.22
N SER A 22 8.69 -4.24 6.88
CA SER A 22 7.60 -3.25 6.83
C SER A 22 7.32 -2.78 5.39
N VAL A 23 8.36 -2.48 4.61
CA VAL A 23 8.23 -2.09 3.20
C VAL A 23 7.61 -3.22 2.36
N VAL A 24 8.02 -4.47 2.57
CA VAL A 24 7.47 -5.62 1.84
C VAL A 24 6.00 -5.85 2.18
N VAL A 25 5.62 -5.78 3.45
CA VAL A 25 4.21 -5.92 3.87
C VAL A 25 3.37 -4.76 3.33
N SER A 26 3.88 -3.52 3.44
CA SER A 26 3.23 -2.34 2.88
C SER A 26 3.05 -2.44 1.36
N ARG A 27 4.02 -3.01 0.64
CA ARG A 27 3.89 -3.27 -0.80
C ARG A 27 2.73 -4.21 -1.09
N HIS A 28 2.66 -5.33 -0.38
CA HIS A 28 1.61 -6.32 -0.61
C HIS A 28 0.22 -5.71 -0.35
N ALA A 29 0.05 -5.00 0.76
CA ALA A 29 -1.19 -4.31 1.08
C ALA A 29 -1.55 -3.24 0.04
N PHE A 30 -0.59 -2.41 -0.36
CA PHE A 30 -0.80 -1.34 -1.33
C PHE A 30 -1.20 -1.87 -2.72
N VAL A 31 -0.57 -2.96 -3.18
CA VAL A 31 -0.93 -3.59 -4.45
C VAL A 31 -2.36 -4.08 -4.42
N HIS A 32 -2.77 -4.80 -3.38
CA HIS A 32 -4.16 -5.27 -3.26
C HIS A 32 -5.17 -4.12 -3.25
N ILE A 33 -4.90 -3.07 -2.46
CA ILE A 33 -5.79 -1.91 -2.40
C ILE A 33 -5.90 -1.20 -3.77
N LEU A 34 -4.79 -1.04 -4.48
CA LEU A 34 -4.83 -0.42 -5.81
C LEU A 34 -5.58 -1.28 -6.83
N LEU A 35 -5.43 -2.60 -6.76
CA LEU A 35 -6.17 -3.52 -7.63
C LEU A 35 -7.67 -3.42 -7.35
N ASP A 36 -8.07 -3.47 -6.08
CA ASP A 36 -9.47 -3.37 -5.67
C ASP A 36 -10.10 -2.03 -6.05
N LEU A 37 -9.36 -0.93 -5.87
CA LEU A 37 -9.82 0.41 -6.27
C LEU A 37 -9.96 0.53 -7.78
N THR A 38 -9.01 -0.03 -8.53
CA THR A 38 -9.04 -0.01 -10.00
C THR A 38 -10.24 -0.80 -10.52
N GLU A 39 -10.44 -2.01 -9.99
CA GLU A 39 -11.58 -2.85 -10.32
C GLU A 39 -12.91 -2.17 -9.95
N SER A 40 -12.99 -1.58 -8.75
CA SER A 40 -14.16 -0.83 -8.30
C SER A 40 -14.47 0.37 -9.20
N ARG A 41 -13.46 1.07 -9.71
CA ARG A 41 -13.64 2.18 -10.65
C ARG A 41 -14.17 1.70 -11.99
N ILE A 42 -13.61 0.63 -12.54
CA ILE A 42 -14.09 0.03 -13.79
C ILE A 42 -15.54 -0.44 -13.62
N PHE A 43 -15.88 -1.00 -12.46
CA PHE A 43 -17.26 -1.38 -12.13
C PHE A 43 -18.20 -0.20 -12.07
N ALA A 44 -17.82 0.88 -11.41
CA ALA A 44 -18.63 2.09 -11.36
C ALA A 44 -18.90 2.63 -12.77
N LEU A 45 -17.87 2.69 -13.62
CA LEU A 45 -18.03 3.12 -15.00
C LEU A 45 -18.91 2.17 -15.83
N ALA A 46 -18.74 0.86 -15.65
CA ALA A 46 -19.57 -0.13 -16.34
C ALA A 46 -21.05 -0.02 -15.94
N ASP A 47 -21.31 0.25 -14.66
CA ASP A 47 -22.66 0.50 -14.15
C ASP A 47 -23.23 1.82 -14.67
N ASP A 48 -22.45 2.91 -14.68
CA ASP A 48 -22.89 4.22 -15.19
C ASP A 48 -23.27 4.13 -16.69
N ILE A 49 -22.42 3.48 -17.50
CA ILE A 49 -22.72 3.23 -18.91
C ILE A 49 -23.95 2.30 -19.02
N GLY A 50 -24.01 1.26 -18.16
CA GLY A 50 -25.14 0.34 -18.03
C GLY A 50 -26.46 1.02 -17.80
N ASP A 51 -26.50 1.98 -16.90
CA ASP A 51 -27.70 2.71 -16.55
C ASP A 51 -28.16 3.62 -17.68
N VAL A 52 -27.25 4.19 -18.47
CA VAL A 52 -27.60 4.97 -19.69
C VAL A 52 -28.27 4.07 -20.74
N PHE A 53 -27.71 2.89 -21.01
CA PHE A 53 -28.32 1.93 -21.94
C PHE A 53 -29.63 1.36 -21.38
N ALA A 54 -29.68 1.03 -20.09
CA ALA A 54 -30.88 0.54 -19.42
C ALA A 54 -32.00 1.58 -19.42
N ALA A 55 -31.70 2.86 -19.23
CA ALA A 55 -32.67 3.95 -19.33
C ALA A 55 -33.29 4.00 -20.74
N THR A 56 -32.48 3.77 -21.77
CA THR A 56 -32.94 3.73 -23.16
C THR A 56 -33.82 2.51 -23.41
N VAL A 57 -33.44 1.33 -22.89
CA VAL A 57 -34.26 0.10 -22.94
C VAL A 57 -35.60 0.27 -22.22
N ARG A 58 -35.61 0.99 -21.09
CA ARG A 58 -36.85 1.30 -20.34
C ARG A 58 -37.85 2.14 -21.14
N LEU A 59 -37.38 2.89 -22.15
CA LEU A 59 -38.24 3.61 -23.08
C LEU A 59 -38.82 2.71 -24.19
N GLY A 60 -38.54 1.40 -24.15
CA GLY A 60 -39.01 0.43 -25.13
C GLY A 60 -38.15 0.37 -26.40
N LEU A 61 -37.00 1.06 -26.43
CA LEU A 61 -36.07 1.00 -27.55
C LEU A 61 -35.12 -0.19 -27.39
N PRO A 62 -35.04 -1.10 -28.36
CA PRO A 62 -34.10 -2.20 -28.30
C PRO A 62 -32.66 -1.68 -28.48
N LEU A 63 -31.68 -2.40 -27.90
CA LEU A 63 -30.28 -1.94 -27.80
C LEU A 63 -29.62 -1.69 -29.16
N ASP A 64 -30.03 -2.41 -30.20
CA ASP A 64 -29.56 -2.28 -31.58
C ASP A 64 -30.04 -0.98 -32.25
N GLN A 65 -31.17 -0.43 -31.81
CA GLN A 65 -31.75 0.80 -32.35
C GLN A 65 -31.21 2.08 -31.70
N ILE A 66 -30.29 1.96 -30.73
CA ILE A 66 -29.67 3.11 -30.06
C ILE A 66 -28.62 3.69 -31.00
N GLY A 67 -29.04 4.59 -31.89
CA GLY A 67 -28.17 5.17 -32.93
C GLY A 67 -26.89 5.82 -32.40
N ASN A 68 -26.93 6.36 -31.18
CA ASN A 68 -25.78 7.03 -30.55
C ASN A 68 -24.98 6.11 -29.62
N GLY A 69 -25.25 4.80 -29.59
CA GLY A 69 -24.61 3.86 -28.66
C GLY A 69 -23.08 3.87 -28.78
N SER A 70 -22.57 3.86 -30.01
CA SER A 70 -21.12 3.94 -30.26
C SER A 70 -20.51 5.30 -29.88
N GLU A 71 -21.27 6.40 -29.93
CA GLU A 71 -20.81 7.72 -29.51
C GLU A 71 -20.71 7.84 -27.99
N ILE A 72 -21.68 7.28 -27.26
CA ILE A 72 -21.66 7.18 -25.79
C ILE A 72 -20.44 6.38 -25.34
N LEU A 73 -20.14 5.25 -25.99
CA LEU A 73 -18.94 4.48 -25.67
C LEU A 73 -17.66 5.27 -25.99
N LYS A 74 -17.61 5.99 -27.12
CA LYS A 74 -16.44 6.81 -27.49
C LYS A 74 -16.18 7.96 -26.51
N SER A 75 -17.23 8.58 -25.94
CA SER A 75 -17.07 9.64 -24.95
C SER A 75 -16.64 9.11 -23.58
N ALA A 76 -16.96 7.86 -23.27
CA ALA A 76 -16.50 7.20 -22.04
C ALA A 76 -15.03 6.72 -22.12
N LEU A 77 -14.55 6.35 -23.31
CA LEU A 77 -13.16 5.86 -23.51
C LEU A 77 -12.07 6.78 -22.91
N PRO A 78 -12.07 8.11 -23.11
CA PRO A 78 -11.02 8.99 -22.56
C PRO A 78 -11.13 9.24 -21.06
N LEU A 79 -12.23 8.84 -20.39
CA LEU A 79 -12.41 9.07 -18.95
C LEU A 79 -11.44 8.25 -18.10
N ASP A 80 -10.99 7.11 -18.63
CA ASP A 80 -10.05 6.23 -17.96
C ASP A 80 -8.98 5.73 -18.92
N PRO A 81 -7.70 6.12 -18.74
CA PRO A 81 -6.61 5.72 -19.64
C PRO A 81 -6.32 4.21 -19.60
N GLN A 82 -6.88 3.47 -18.64
CA GLN A 82 -6.73 2.02 -18.56
C GLN A 82 -7.64 1.29 -19.55
N ILE A 83 -8.71 1.93 -19.99
CA ILE A 83 -9.72 1.32 -20.85
C ILE A 83 -9.22 1.37 -22.29
N VAL A 84 -9.09 0.18 -22.87
CA VAL A 84 -8.57 -0.01 -24.23
C VAL A 84 -9.72 -0.18 -25.22
N ALA A 85 -10.79 -0.86 -24.79
CA ALA A 85 -11.97 -1.06 -25.61
C ALA A 85 -13.24 -1.16 -24.76
N LEU A 86 -14.36 -0.80 -25.38
CA LEU A 86 -15.71 -0.87 -24.83
C LEU A 86 -16.62 -1.54 -25.84
N ALA A 87 -17.59 -2.32 -25.37
CA ALA A 87 -18.59 -2.94 -26.22
C ALA A 87 -19.96 -3.02 -25.54
N VAL A 88 -21.01 -2.96 -26.34
CA VAL A 88 -22.35 -3.43 -25.97
C VAL A 88 -22.67 -4.65 -26.82
N VAL A 89 -23.11 -5.71 -26.15
CA VAL A 89 -23.42 -7.00 -26.74
C VAL A 89 -24.88 -7.35 -26.41
N SER A 90 -25.60 -7.95 -27.36
CA SER A 90 -26.98 -8.40 -27.14
C SER A 90 -27.04 -9.59 -26.17
N ALA A 91 -28.24 -9.94 -25.70
CA ALA A 91 -28.43 -11.13 -24.86
C ALA A 91 -28.00 -12.44 -25.57
N GLU A 92 -28.15 -12.50 -26.89
CA GLU A 92 -27.73 -13.64 -27.73
C GLU A 92 -26.23 -13.65 -28.02
N GLY A 93 -25.56 -12.55 -27.69
CA GLY A 93 -24.14 -12.40 -27.90
C GLY A 93 -23.73 -11.69 -29.19
N GLY A 94 -24.66 -11.02 -29.87
CA GLY A 94 -24.33 -10.19 -31.02
C GLY A 94 -23.64 -8.90 -30.58
N LEU A 95 -22.50 -8.55 -31.16
CA LEU A 95 -21.87 -7.25 -30.91
C LEU A 95 -22.73 -6.14 -31.53
N LEU A 96 -23.26 -5.25 -30.70
CA LEU A 96 -24.16 -4.16 -31.12
C LEU A 96 -23.40 -2.85 -31.32
N HIS A 97 -22.62 -2.45 -30.31
CA HIS A 97 -21.85 -1.20 -30.32
C HIS A 97 -20.42 -1.46 -29.84
N ARG A 98 -19.45 -0.70 -30.35
CA ARG A 98 -18.05 -0.81 -29.92
C ARG A 98 -17.31 0.53 -29.99
N ALA A 99 -16.34 0.71 -29.11
CA ALA A 99 -15.40 1.83 -29.14
C ALA A 99 -14.00 1.40 -28.66
N GLY A 100 -12.97 2.13 -29.08
CA GLY A 100 -11.58 1.85 -28.71
C GLY A 100 -10.85 0.96 -29.72
N ALA A 101 -9.84 0.23 -29.24
CA ALA A 101 -9.05 -0.67 -30.06
C ALA A 101 -9.86 -1.88 -30.56
N ASP A 102 -9.43 -2.49 -31.65
CA ASP A 102 -9.98 -3.77 -32.08
C ASP A 102 -9.65 -4.85 -31.04
N PHE A 103 -10.71 -5.44 -30.48
CA PHE A 103 -10.64 -6.46 -29.44
C PHE A 103 -11.58 -7.61 -29.80
N ASP A 104 -11.13 -8.85 -29.61
CA ASP A 104 -11.93 -10.04 -29.87
C ASP A 104 -12.89 -10.34 -28.70
N TRP A 105 -14.02 -9.63 -28.71
CA TRP A 105 -15.08 -9.79 -27.72
C TRP A 105 -15.73 -11.19 -27.74
N LEU A 106 -15.73 -11.87 -28.90
CA LEU A 106 -16.40 -13.15 -29.08
C LEU A 106 -15.51 -14.32 -28.62
N GLY A 107 -14.21 -14.25 -28.88
CA GLY A 107 -13.24 -15.27 -28.48
C GLY A 107 -12.90 -15.26 -26.99
N THR A 108 -13.08 -14.14 -26.29
CA THR A 108 -12.71 -13.97 -24.87
C THR A 108 -13.75 -14.52 -23.87
N GLY A 109 -14.62 -15.44 -24.30
CA GLY A 109 -15.50 -16.22 -23.41
C GLY A 109 -16.62 -15.42 -22.73
N GLY A 110 -16.83 -14.16 -23.11
CA GLY A 110 -17.76 -13.25 -22.45
C GLY A 110 -19.22 -13.31 -22.94
N VAL A 111 -19.50 -14.08 -23.99
CA VAL A 111 -20.66 -13.77 -24.84
C VAL A 111 -21.71 -14.89 -24.91
N ARG A 112 -21.38 -16.12 -24.50
CA ARG A 112 -22.30 -17.26 -24.60
C ARG A 112 -22.54 -17.92 -23.25
N GLY A 113 -23.69 -17.62 -22.62
CA GLY A 113 -24.28 -18.38 -21.51
C GLY A 113 -23.53 -18.38 -20.16
N GLU A 114 -22.26 -17.98 -20.15
CA GLU A 114 -21.43 -17.99 -18.94
C GLU A 114 -21.28 -16.59 -18.32
N ALA A 115 -21.65 -15.55 -19.06
CA ALA A 115 -21.81 -14.19 -18.54
C ALA A 115 -23.15 -13.98 -17.86
N ASP A 116 -23.98 -15.02 -17.69
CA ASP A 116 -25.22 -14.89 -16.94
C ASP A 116 -24.89 -14.59 -15.47
N PRO A 117 -25.08 -13.34 -15.02
CA PRO A 117 -24.80 -12.97 -13.65
C PRO A 117 -25.59 -13.90 -12.72
N LYS A 118 -24.90 -14.73 -11.92
CA LYS A 118 -25.56 -15.55 -10.89
C LYS A 118 -26.53 -14.66 -10.14
N LYS A 119 -27.80 -15.09 -10.01
CA LYS A 119 -28.92 -14.35 -9.42
C LYS A 119 -28.46 -13.46 -8.24
N GLY A 120 -28.24 -12.17 -8.50
CA GLY A 120 -27.75 -11.18 -7.52
C GLY A 120 -26.43 -10.47 -7.86
N ASN A 121 -25.55 -11.04 -8.69
CA ASN A 121 -24.28 -10.43 -9.05
C ASN A 121 -24.24 -10.02 -10.53
N ARG A 122 -24.64 -8.79 -10.84
CA ARG A 122 -24.76 -8.23 -12.21
C ARG A 122 -23.44 -8.17 -13.01
N ARG A 123 -22.31 -8.47 -12.37
CA ARG A 123 -20.98 -8.25 -12.91
C ARG A 123 -20.21 -9.56 -12.99
N LYS A 124 -19.45 -9.72 -14.08
CA LYS A 124 -18.50 -10.81 -14.27
C LYS A 124 -17.17 -10.25 -14.73
N VAL A 125 -16.09 -10.70 -14.10
CA VAL A 125 -14.72 -10.37 -14.52
C VAL A 125 -14.11 -11.58 -15.20
N VAL A 126 -13.48 -11.35 -16.35
CA VAL A 126 -12.78 -12.36 -17.13
C VAL A 126 -11.36 -11.86 -17.37
N ASP A 127 -10.37 -12.66 -16.97
CA ASP A 127 -8.98 -12.39 -17.30
C ASP A 127 -8.68 -12.94 -18.70
N ALA A 128 -8.43 -12.03 -19.65
CA ALA A 128 -8.09 -12.35 -21.04
C ALA A 128 -6.59 -12.17 -21.31
N GLY A 129 -5.74 -12.41 -20.30
CA GLY A 129 -4.29 -12.31 -20.38
C GLY A 129 -3.83 -10.86 -20.18
N ASP A 130 -3.52 -10.17 -21.28
CA ASP A 130 -3.01 -8.79 -21.22
C ASP A 130 -4.11 -7.75 -20.93
N VAL A 131 -5.36 -8.20 -20.86
CA VAL A 131 -6.55 -7.37 -20.66
C VAL A 131 -7.47 -8.02 -19.64
N LEU A 132 -7.97 -7.21 -18.71
CA LEU A 132 -9.07 -7.56 -17.82
C LEU A 132 -10.37 -7.13 -18.49
N VAL A 133 -11.30 -8.08 -18.67
CA VAL A 133 -12.61 -7.81 -19.26
C VAL A 133 -13.68 -7.85 -18.17
N VAL A 134 -14.39 -6.75 -18.00
CA VAL A 134 -15.54 -6.64 -17.10
C VAL A 134 -16.81 -6.65 -17.91
N TRP A 135 -17.72 -7.56 -17.58
CA TRP A 135 -19.05 -7.65 -18.14
C TRP A 135 -20.09 -7.21 -17.11
N THR A 136 -20.92 -6.25 -17.49
CA THR A 136 -22.08 -5.81 -16.69
C THR A 136 -23.36 -6.05 -17.46
N ALA A 137 -24.33 -6.74 -16.85
CA ALA A 137 -25.63 -6.99 -17.47
C ALA A 137 -26.49 -5.71 -17.54
N ILE A 138 -27.16 -5.52 -18.68
CA ILE A 138 -28.16 -4.46 -18.88
C ILE A 138 -29.55 -5.08 -18.66
N PRO A 139 -30.27 -4.72 -17.58
CA PRO A 139 -31.60 -5.25 -17.33
C PRO A 139 -32.70 -4.40 -17.99
N ASP A 140 -33.78 -5.05 -18.41
CA ASP A 140 -35.05 -4.43 -18.79
C ASP A 140 -35.88 -4.02 -17.55
N PRO A 141 -37.03 -3.33 -17.72
CA PRO A 141 -37.93 -3.00 -16.60
C PRO A 141 -38.45 -4.22 -15.82
N LEU A 142 -38.43 -5.40 -16.43
CA LEU A 142 -38.88 -6.67 -15.83
C LEU A 142 -37.73 -7.43 -15.14
N GLY A 143 -36.53 -6.87 -15.14
CA GLY A 143 -35.32 -7.48 -14.58
C GLY A 143 -34.70 -8.58 -15.44
N ARG A 144 -35.12 -8.73 -16.70
CA ARG A 144 -34.50 -9.65 -17.68
C ARG A 144 -33.30 -8.97 -18.34
N THR A 145 -32.22 -9.70 -18.51
CA THR A 145 -31.03 -9.20 -19.19
C THR A 145 -31.29 -9.05 -20.70
N THR A 146 -31.21 -7.84 -21.23
CA THR A 146 -31.35 -7.55 -22.68
C THR A 146 -30.02 -7.50 -23.40
N GLY A 147 -28.93 -7.34 -22.66
CA GLY A 147 -27.58 -7.30 -23.20
C GLY A 147 -26.53 -7.15 -22.11
N HIS A 148 -25.30 -6.96 -22.52
CA HIS A 148 -24.15 -6.80 -21.64
C HIS A 148 -23.26 -5.66 -22.14
N ILE A 149 -22.61 -4.98 -21.20
CA ILE A 149 -21.53 -4.04 -21.48
C ILE A 149 -20.22 -4.73 -21.14
N GLY A 150 -19.31 -4.76 -22.10
CA GLY A 150 -17.94 -5.19 -21.93
C GLY A 150 -17.01 -3.99 -21.80
N ILE A 151 -16.19 -3.96 -20.76
CA ILE A 151 -15.07 -3.04 -20.62
C ILE A 151 -13.78 -3.84 -20.62
N ALA A 152 -12.91 -3.57 -21.59
CA ALA A 152 -11.58 -4.17 -21.72
C ALA A 152 -10.53 -3.18 -21.20
N ALA A 153 -9.92 -3.50 -20.06
CA ALA A 153 -8.90 -2.68 -19.41
C ALA A 153 -7.51 -3.33 -19.50
N SER A 154 -6.47 -2.54 -19.82
CA SER A 154 -5.11 -3.05 -19.97
C SER A 154 -4.51 -3.51 -18.63
N SER A 155 -4.19 -4.80 -18.54
CA SER A 155 -3.39 -5.35 -17.43
C SER A 155 -1.97 -4.78 -17.42
N THR A 156 -1.43 -4.42 -18.59
CA THR A 156 -0.10 -3.81 -18.73
C THR A 156 -0.05 -2.42 -18.12
N TYR A 157 -1.05 -1.58 -18.38
CA TYR A 157 -1.14 -0.26 -17.74
C TYR A 157 -1.24 -0.40 -16.22
N ARG A 158 -2.08 -1.33 -15.74
CA ARG A 158 -2.20 -1.66 -14.31
C ARG A 158 -0.85 -2.04 -13.70
N ASN A 159 -0.09 -2.91 -14.37
CA ASN A 159 1.24 -3.33 -13.93
C ASN A 159 2.26 -2.18 -13.95
N MET A 160 2.19 -1.28 -14.93
CA MET A 160 3.05 -0.10 -15.00
C MET A 160 2.76 0.87 -13.85
N LEU A 161 1.49 1.12 -13.54
CA LEU A 161 1.09 2.02 -12.45
C LEU A 161 1.61 1.51 -11.10
N VAL A 162 1.41 0.21 -10.84
CA VAL A 162 1.93 -0.45 -9.63
C VAL A 162 3.45 -0.35 -9.55
N ARG A 163 4.17 -0.59 -10.65
CA ARG A 163 5.64 -0.49 -10.69
C ARG A 163 6.13 0.94 -10.46
N ASN A 164 5.49 1.93 -11.06
CA ASN A 164 5.89 3.33 -10.93
C ASN A 164 5.67 3.85 -9.51
N SER A 165 4.48 3.64 -8.95
CA SER A 165 4.19 4.01 -7.55
C SER A 165 5.11 3.28 -6.58
N PHE A 166 5.45 2.01 -6.85
CA PHE A 166 6.38 1.26 -6.02
C PHE A 166 7.81 1.81 -6.08
N ASN A 167 8.30 2.14 -7.27
CA ASN A 167 9.63 2.75 -7.43
C ASN A 167 9.72 4.09 -6.68
N GLU A 168 8.64 4.87 -6.66
CA GLU A 168 8.56 6.11 -5.91
C GLU A 168 8.62 5.88 -4.39
N VAL A 169 7.83 4.93 -3.87
CA VAL A 169 7.85 4.56 -2.45
C VAL A 169 9.20 3.99 -2.02
N LEU A 170 9.82 3.15 -2.85
CA LEU A 170 11.16 2.62 -2.60
C LEU A 170 12.21 3.72 -2.59
N SER A 171 12.14 4.66 -3.54
CA SER A 171 13.03 5.81 -3.61
C SER A 171 12.94 6.65 -2.34
N LEU A 172 11.72 7.02 -1.92
CA LEU A 172 11.49 7.76 -0.68
C LEU A 172 11.98 7.02 0.55
N SER A 173 11.70 5.71 0.65
CA SER A 173 12.16 4.87 1.75
C SER A 173 13.69 4.78 1.79
N GLY A 174 14.34 4.67 0.62
CA GLY A 174 15.79 4.70 0.48
C GLY A 174 16.40 6.02 0.95
N ILE A 175 15.77 7.15 0.63
CA ILE A 175 16.20 8.48 1.10
C ILE A 175 16.10 8.56 2.64
N VAL A 176 14.98 8.13 3.22
CA VAL A 176 14.80 8.15 4.68
C VAL A 176 15.81 7.24 5.37
N LEU A 177 16.07 6.05 4.81
CA LEU A 177 17.05 5.12 5.35
C LEU A 177 18.47 5.69 5.28
N THR A 178 18.87 6.25 4.14
CA THR A 178 20.19 6.87 4.00
C THR A 178 20.35 8.03 4.98
N LEU A 179 19.34 8.90 5.13
CA LEU A 179 19.34 9.99 6.11
C LEU A 179 19.49 9.46 7.55
N ALA A 180 18.73 8.43 7.93
CA ALA A 180 18.79 7.83 9.26
C ALA A 180 20.16 7.21 9.55
N THR A 181 20.76 6.52 8.58
CA THR A 181 22.11 5.95 8.73
C THR A 181 23.17 7.05 8.88
N LEU A 182 23.03 8.15 8.15
CA LEU A 182 23.95 9.29 8.20
C LEU A 182 23.87 10.00 9.57
N LEU A 183 22.66 10.21 10.09
CA LEU A 183 22.43 10.75 11.43
C LEU A 183 22.97 9.83 12.52
N THR A 184 22.80 8.51 12.37
CA THR A 184 23.32 7.52 13.33
C THR A 184 24.84 7.51 13.33
N ALA A 185 25.47 7.55 12.15
CA ALA A 185 26.92 7.64 12.01
C ALA A 185 27.46 8.94 12.62
N LEU A 186 26.79 10.07 12.37
CA LEU A 186 27.15 11.36 12.97
C LEU A 186 27.05 11.31 14.50
N GLY A 187 25.96 10.76 15.03
CA GLY A 187 25.77 10.56 16.47
C GLY A 187 26.85 9.68 17.10
N ALA A 188 27.23 8.58 16.42
CA ALA A 188 28.31 7.72 16.86
C ALA A 188 29.67 8.43 16.88
N VAL A 189 29.97 9.27 15.88
CA VAL A 189 31.21 10.08 15.85
C VAL A 189 31.23 11.09 17.00
N VAL A 190 30.11 11.78 17.25
CA VAL A 190 29.99 12.73 18.37
C VAL A 190 30.16 12.02 19.71
N ALA A 191 29.51 10.88 19.92
CA ALA A 191 29.63 10.08 21.14
C ALA A 191 31.08 9.58 21.35
N CYS A 192 31.73 9.07 20.30
CA CYS A 192 33.13 8.65 20.35
C CYS A 192 34.06 9.81 20.71
N ARG A 193 33.85 11.02 20.16
CA ARG A 193 34.63 12.20 20.52
C ARG A 193 34.38 12.65 21.95
N GLY A 194 33.13 12.65 22.40
CA GLY A 194 32.77 12.99 23.79
C GLY A 194 33.46 12.06 24.78
N ILE A 195 33.38 10.74 24.56
CA ILE A 195 34.06 9.73 25.38
C ILE A 195 35.58 9.90 25.34
N SER A 196 36.15 10.18 24.16
CA SER A 196 37.61 10.37 24.05
C SER A 196 38.09 11.60 24.82
N LEU A 197 37.32 12.68 24.84
CA LEU A 197 37.62 13.87 25.65
C LEU A 197 37.52 13.58 27.14
N VAL A 198 36.48 12.87 27.58
CA VAL A 198 36.32 12.45 28.97
C VAL A 198 37.47 11.56 29.41
N LEU A 199 37.83 10.54 28.62
CA LEU A 199 38.95 9.64 28.91
C LEU A 199 40.30 10.36 28.94
N ARG A 200 40.54 11.28 27.99
CA ARG A 200 41.78 12.08 27.96
C ARG A 200 41.90 12.95 29.21
N ARG A 201 40.79 13.54 29.67
CA ARG A 201 40.77 14.38 30.87
C ARG A 201 40.93 13.56 32.16
N ILE A 202 40.37 12.36 32.23
CA ILE A 202 40.62 11.41 33.32
C ILE A 202 42.11 11.01 33.35
N GLY A 203 42.72 10.77 32.18
CA GLY A 203 44.17 10.52 32.08
C GLY A 203 45.01 11.69 32.58
N GLU A 204 44.65 12.92 32.21
CA GLU A 204 45.33 14.14 32.68
C GLU A 204 45.16 14.37 34.20
N MET A 205 44.03 13.98 34.81
CA MET A 205 43.83 13.99 36.26
C MET A 205 44.63 12.90 36.98
N ALA A 206 44.77 11.71 36.38
CA ALA A 206 45.57 10.61 36.93
C ALA A 206 47.07 10.94 36.95
N ASP A 207 47.57 11.69 35.97
CA ASP A 207 48.97 12.15 35.90
C ASP A 207 49.28 13.34 36.82
N ARG A 208 48.26 13.99 37.43
CA ARG A 208 48.43 15.11 38.38
C ARG A 208 47.49 14.98 39.59
N PRO A 209 47.83 14.13 40.57
CA PRO A 209 46.98 13.89 41.74
C PRO A 209 46.84 15.08 42.71
N GLY A 210 47.50 16.22 42.48
CA GLY A 210 47.50 17.38 43.36
C GLY A 210 46.66 18.59 42.91
N ALA A 211 45.88 18.50 41.83
CA ALA A 211 45.13 19.64 41.27
C ALA A 211 43.60 19.54 41.47
N ALA A 212 43.14 18.66 42.36
CA ALA A 212 41.71 18.33 42.53
C ALA A 212 41.01 19.07 43.69
N ASP A 213 41.58 20.16 44.22
CA ASP A 213 40.86 21.04 45.15
C ASP A 213 40.20 22.18 44.36
N GLY A 214 38.91 22.00 44.04
CA GLY A 214 38.03 23.07 43.56
C GLY A 214 37.53 22.98 42.12
N ASP A 215 37.58 21.82 41.45
CA ASP A 215 37.09 21.70 40.06
C ASP A 215 35.54 21.63 40.01
N PRO A 216 34.83 22.59 39.38
CA PRO A 216 33.36 22.61 39.27
C PRO A 216 32.76 21.40 38.53
N LEU A 217 33.60 20.55 37.91
CA LEU A 217 33.16 19.33 37.24
C LEU A 217 33.02 18.12 38.18
N GLY A 218 33.57 18.15 39.39
CA GLY A 218 33.26 17.14 40.42
C GLY A 218 31.78 17.18 40.82
N GLU A 219 31.22 18.39 40.93
CA GLU A 219 29.79 18.61 41.17
C GLU A 219 28.94 18.24 39.96
N ILE A 220 29.38 18.55 38.73
CA ILE A 220 28.66 18.16 37.50
C ILE A 220 28.70 16.64 37.29
N GLY A 221 29.82 15.99 37.61
CA GLY A 221 29.97 14.54 37.56
C GLY A 221 29.09 13.83 38.59
N ALA A 222 29.04 14.34 39.83
CA ALA A 222 28.13 13.86 40.87
C ALA A 222 26.66 14.09 40.48
N ALA A 223 26.32 15.24 39.89
CA ALA A 223 24.97 15.53 39.41
C ALA A 223 24.57 14.67 38.19
N ALA A 224 25.52 14.36 37.30
CA ALA A 224 25.29 13.48 36.16
C ALA A 224 25.13 12.01 36.58
N MET A 225 25.93 11.53 37.55
CA MET A 225 25.73 10.21 38.16
C MET A 225 24.38 10.13 38.88
N GLY A 226 24.01 11.15 39.66
CA GLY A 226 22.69 11.20 40.30
C GLY A 226 21.52 11.19 39.31
N LYS A 227 21.66 11.83 38.15
CA LYS A 227 20.66 11.76 37.06
C LYS A 227 20.63 10.38 36.40
N LEU A 228 21.77 9.72 36.22
CA LEU A 228 21.83 8.37 35.67
C LEU A 228 21.19 7.34 36.62
N ASP A 229 21.45 7.44 37.92
CA ASP A 229 20.84 6.58 38.93
C ASP A 229 19.32 6.78 38.99
N TRP A 230 18.86 8.03 38.85
CA TRP A 230 17.43 8.34 38.77
C TRP A 230 16.78 7.74 37.50
N ILE A 231 17.40 7.89 36.33
CA ILE A 231 16.90 7.28 35.07
C ILE A 231 16.90 5.76 35.17
N ASN A 232 17.91 5.15 35.81
CA ASN A 232 17.99 3.70 35.98
C ASN A 232 16.88 3.19 36.92
N ALA A 233 16.56 3.94 37.98
CA ALA A 233 15.45 3.64 38.87
C ALA A 233 14.09 3.79 38.15
N GLU A 234 13.94 4.81 37.31
CA GLU A 234 12.71 5.04 36.53
C GLU A 234 12.50 3.96 35.46
N LEU A 235 13.58 3.52 34.80
CA LEU A 235 13.54 2.44 33.82
C LEU A 235 13.20 1.10 34.51
N ALA A 236 13.76 0.82 35.69
CA ALA A 236 13.42 -0.36 36.47
C ALA A 236 11.95 -0.34 36.96
N ALA A 237 11.41 0.84 37.30
CA ALA A 237 10.00 0.98 37.64
C ALA A 237 9.08 0.74 36.42
N MET A 238 9.44 1.25 35.24
CA MET A 238 8.72 0.96 34.00
C MET A 238 8.78 -0.52 33.63
N GLU A 239 9.92 -1.18 33.79
CA GLU A 239 10.04 -2.64 33.57
C GLU A 239 9.14 -3.42 34.55
N ALA A 240 9.08 -3.03 35.82
CA ALA A 240 8.18 -3.64 36.80
C ALA A 240 6.70 -3.47 36.44
N ASP A 241 6.29 -2.28 35.98
CA ASP A 241 4.92 -2.02 35.53
C ASP A 241 4.58 -2.78 34.23
N THR A 242 5.55 -2.95 33.34
CA THR A 242 5.37 -3.73 32.10
C THR A 242 5.19 -5.22 32.39
N VAL A 243 5.93 -5.75 33.38
CA VAL A 243 5.79 -7.13 33.88
C VAL A 243 4.47 -7.32 34.64
N ALA A 244 4.03 -6.34 35.44
CA ALA A 244 2.74 -6.37 36.12
C ALA A 244 1.56 -6.29 35.13
N GLY A 245 1.67 -5.46 34.09
CA GLY A 245 0.66 -5.33 33.03
C GLY A 245 0.54 -6.57 32.15
N THR A 246 1.64 -7.30 31.91
CA THR A 246 1.62 -8.58 31.17
C THR A 246 1.09 -9.75 32.01
N ALA A 247 1.20 -9.71 33.34
CA ALA A 247 0.56 -10.68 34.23
C ALA A 247 -0.98 -10.51 34.29
N ALA A 248 -1.50 -9.29 34.11
CA ALA A 248 -2.94 -9.01 34.07
C ALA A 248 -3.65 -9.47 32.78
N LEU A 249 -2.89 -9.83 31.73
CA LEU A 249 -3.38 -10.32 30.44
C LEU A 249 -3.36 -11.85 30.30
N GLN A 250 -3.09 -12.60 31.38
CA GLN A 250 -3.30 -14.06 31.35
C GLN A 250 -4.80 -14.36 31.16
N PRO A 251 -5.19 -15.07 30.08
CA PRO A 251 -6.58 -15.39 29.83
C PRO A 251 -7.09 -16.29 30.96
N ARG A 252 -8.13 -15.85 31.68
CA ARG A 252 -8.91 -16.71 32.56
C ARG A 252 -9.42 -17.89 31.73
N CYS A 253 -8.82 -19.06 31.91
CA CYS A 253 -9.39 -20.31 31.43
C CYS A 253 -10.78 -20.47 32.06
N VAL A 254 -11.82 -20.24 31.26
CA VAL A 254 -13.19 -20.60 31.59
C VAL A 254 -13.27 -22.12 31.54
N ARG A 255 -13.57 -22.73 32.69
CA ARG A 255 -13.86 -24.15 32.85
C ARG A 255 -15.36 -24.39 32.73
#